data_AF-A0A8S2ZRE9-F1
#
_entry.id   AF-A0A8S2ZRE9-F1
#
_cell.length_a   1.000
_cell.length_b   1.000
_cell.length_c   1.000
_cell.angle_alpha   90.00
_cell.angle_beta   90.00
_cell.angle_gamma   90.00
#
_symmetry.space_group_name_H-M   'P 1'
#
loop_
_entity.id
_entity.type
_entity.pdbx_description
1 polymer ?
#
loop_
_entity_poly.entity_id
_entity_poly.type
_entity_poly.pdbx_seq_one_letter_code
_entity_poly.pdbx_strand_id
1 'polypeptide(L)' 'KRSVKLDDGTILNRYYDDLSNTPRPEAFFEDTEIGHKTDNPNIYVNLRAAAESGWDFSSRWMEDENDLSTIQTTNFIPID' A
#
# COMPACT_ATOMS: atom_id res chain seq x y z
N LYS A 1 -10.24 -2.05 4.22
CA LYS A 1 -11.08 -3.22 3.84
C LYS A 1 -10.45 -3.96 2.66
N ARG A 2 -10.31 -5.29 2.79
CA ARG A 2 -9.67 -6.21 1.82
C ARG A 2 -10.50 -6.57 0.58
N SER A 3 -11.79 -6.25 0.55
CA SER A 3 -12.63 -6.47 -0.64
C SER A 3 -13.04 -5.17 -1.31
N VAL A 4 -13.10 -5.21 -2.65
CA VAL A 4 -13.54 -4.12 -3.52
C VAL A 4 -14.69 -4.62 -4.37
N LYS A 5 -15.73 -3.79 -4.53
CA LYS A 5 -16.85 -4.05 -5.44
C LYS A 5 -16.67 -3.14 -6.65
N LEU A 6 -16.58 -3.74 -7.83
CA LEU A 6 -16.50 -3.04 -9.11
C LEU A 6 -17.85 -2.49 -9.54
N ASP A 7 -17.86 -1.62 -10.55
CA ASP A 7 -19.06 -0.97 -11.08
C ASP A 7 -20.08 -1.97 -11.66
N ASP A 8 -19.61 -3.08 -12.22
CA ASP A 8 -20.44 -4.18 -12.72
C ASP A 8 -21.01 -5.07 -11.60
N GLY A 9 -20.63 -4.81 -10.35
CA GLY A 9 -21.04 -5.55 -9.17
C GLY A 9 -20.15 -6.74 -8.80
N THR A 10 -19.13 -7.04 -9.60
CA THR A 10 -18.11 -8.06 -9.30
C THR A 10 -17.37 -7.69 -8.01
N ILE A 11 -17.10 -8.69 -7.17
CA ILE A 11 -16.34 -8.52 -5.91
C ILE A 11 -14.98 -9.19 -6.08
N LEU A 12 -13.91 -8.44 -5.85
CA LEU A 12 -12.53 -8.91 -5.86
C LEU A 12 -11.82 -8.56 -4.56
N ASN A 13 -10.66 -9.18 -4.35
CA ASN A 13 -9.81 -8.93 -3.18
C ASN A 13 -8.67 -7.95 -3.52
N ARG A 14 -8.15 -7.30 -2.49
CA ARG A 14 -6.91 -6.51 -2.51
C ARG A 14 -6.19 -6.69 -1.18
N TYR A 15 -4.89 -6.39 -1.18
CA TYR A 15 -4.13 -6.25 0.06
C TYR A 15 -4.55 -4.98 0.80
N TYR A 16 -4.76 -5.12 2.10
CA TYR A 16 -5.17 -4.04 2.98
C TYR A 16 -4.94 -4.45 4.44
N ASP A 17 -4.08 -3.70 5.14
CA ASP A 17 -3.91 -3.85 6.59
C ASP A 17 -4.99 -3.06 7.34
N ASP A 18 -5.65 -3.72 8.30
CA ASP A 18 -6.71 -3.12 9.13
C ASP A 18 -6.14 -2.29 10.30
N LEU A 19 -4.82 -2.33 10.53
CA LEU A 19 -4.13 -1.49 11.50
C LEU A 19 -4.17 -0.01 11.09
N SER A 20 -4.07 0.85 12.09
CA SER A 20 -4.06 2.31 11.92
C SER A 20 -2.97 2.77 10.93
N ASN A 21 -3.24 3.87 10.23
CA ASN A 21 -2.30 4.58 9.36
C ASN A 21 -1.06 5.07 10.12
N THR A 22 -0.15 4.14 10.39
CA THR A 22 1.01 4.28 11.27
C THR A 22 2.16 3.46 10.71
N PRO A 23 3.42 3.88 10.91
CA PRO A 23 4.60 3.12 10.48
C PRO A 23 4.57 1.67 10.97
N ARG A 24 5.16 0.74 10.22
CA ARG A 24 5.35 -0.64 10.65
C ARG A 24 6.31 -0.71 11.84
N PRO A 25 5.99 -1.44 12.94
CA PRO A 25 6.88 -1.53 14.11
C PRO A 25 8.27 -2.08 13.77
N GLU A 26 8.35 -3.03 12.84
CA GLU A 26 9.58 -3.67 12.38
C GLU A 26 10.42 -2.81 11.42
N ALA A 27 9.82 -1.77 10.82
CA ALA A 27 10.45 -0.87 9.85
C ALA A 27 10.10 0.60 10.15
N PHE A 28 10.03 0.95 11.45
CA PHE A 28 9.44 2.20 11.90
C PHE A 28 10.18 3.42 11.36
N PHE A 29 11.51 3.39 11.37
CA PHE A 29 12.35 4.49 10.91
C PHE A 29 12.21 4.70 9.41
N GLU A 30 12.33 3.62 8.63
CA GLU A 30 12.23 3.64 7.18
C GLU A 30 10.86 4.12 6.70
N ASP A 31 9.78 3.57 7.27
CA ASP A 31 8.42 3.98 6.92
C ASP A 31 8.17 5.45 7.26
N THR A 32 8.67 5.92 8.41
CA THR A 32 8.55 7.33 8.83
C THR A 32 9.29 8.26 7.85
N GLU A 33 10.50 7.90 7.44
CA GLU A 33 11.28 8.69 6.48
C GLU A 33 10.61 8.75 5.10
N ILE A 34 9.91 7.68 4.68
CA ILE A 34 9.09 7.71 3.48
C ILE A 34 7.84 8.58 3.68
N GLY A 35 7.18 8.46 4.84
CA GLY A 35 6.03 9.27 5.20
C GLY A 35 6.32 10.77 5.22
N HIS A 36 7.55 11.18 5.55
CA HIS A 36 7.97 12.59 5.49
C HIS A 36 8.19 13.13 4.06
N LYS A 37 8.28 12.25 3.04
CA LYS A 37 8.52 12.66 1.65
C LYS A 37 7.25 12.96 0.87
N THR A 38 6.07 12.69 1.44
CA THR A 38 4.79 12.79 0.73
C THR A 38 3.68 13.27 1.65
N ASP A 39 2.74 14.03 1.10
CA ASP A 39 1.52 14.42 1.80
C ASP A 39 0.40 13.37 1.66
N ASN A 40 0.69 12.22 1.05
CA ASN A 40 -0.29 11.15 0.88
C ASN A 40 -0.76 10.61 2.25
N PRO A 41 -2.03 10.85 2.64
CA PRO A 41 -2.51 10.45 3.95
C PRO A 41 -2.61 8.92 4.11
N ASN A 42 -2.51 8.15 3.03
CA ASN A 42 -2.58 6.68 3.05
C ASN A 42 -1.21 6.02 2.90
N ILE A 43 -0.11 6.77 2.99
CA ILE A 43 1.25 6.24 2.75
C ILE A 43 1.54 4.99 3.59
N TYR A 44 1.26 5.02 4.89
CA TYR A 44 1.54 3.86 5.75
C TYR A 44 0.64 2.68 5.46
N VAL A 45 -0.62 2.92 5.06
CA VAL A 45 -1.54 1.85 4.64
C VAL A 45 -1.01 1.17 3.38
N ASN A 46 -0.47 1.93 2.41
CA ASN A 46 0.10 1.37 1.19
C ASN A 46 1.39 0.60 1.44
N LEU A 47 2.27 1.10 2.33
CA LEU A 47 3.49 0.39 2.74
C LEU A 47 3.16 -0.95 3.42
N ARG A 48 2.19 -0.94 4.34
CA ARG A 48 1.71 -2.16 5.01
C ARG A 48 1.03 -3.13 4.07
N ALA A 49 0.19 -2.65 3.15
CA ALA A 49 -0.45 -3.49 2.15
C ALA A 49 0.58 -4.14 1.21
N ALA A 50 1.68 -3.46 0.89
CA ALA A 50 2.77 -4.06 0.12
C ALA A 50 3.47 -5.17 0.92
N ALA A 51 3.70 -4.97 2.22
CA ALA A 51 4.21 -6.04 3.08
C ALA A 51 3.26 -7.24 3.17
N GLU A 52 1.93 -7.01 3.28
CA GLU A 52 0.92 -8.08 3.26
C GLU A 52 0.90 -8.85 1.93
N SER A 53 1.23 -8.17 0.81
CA SER A 53 1.34 -8.82 -0.49
C SER A 53 2.51 -9.82 -0.59
N GLY A 54 3.49 -9.70 0.31
CA GLY A 54 4.78 -10.41 0.22
C GLY A 54 5.73 -9.82 -0.84
N TRP A 55 5.41 -8.65 -1.39
CA TRP A 55 6.19 -7.94 -2.41
C TRP A 55 6.57 -6.53 -1.92
N ASP A 56 7.20 -6.42 -0.75
CA ASP A 56 7.75 -5.20 -0.17
C ASP A 56 9.22 -4.96 -0.59
N PHE A 57 9.57 -4.00 -1.43
CA PHE A 57 8.70 -3.23 -2.31
C PHE A 57 8.97 -3.55 -3.78
N SER A 58 8.00 -3.23 -4.63
CA SER A 58 8.05 -3.47 -6.07
C SER A 58 7.49 -2.26 -6.82
N SER A 59 8.09 -1.95 -7.97
CA SER A 59 7.57 -0.93 -8.89
C SER A 59 6.13 -1.20 -9.34
N ARG A 60 5.68 -2.47 -9.26
CA ARG A 60 4.28 -2.89 -9.47
C ARG A 60 3.28 -2.03 -8.68
N TRP A 61 3.67 -1.51 -7.51
CA TRP A 61 2.78 -0.78 -6.60
C TRP A 61 2.96 0.74 -6.65
N MET A 62 3.87 1.26 -7.47
CA MET A 62 4.28 2.67 -7.46
C MET A 62 3.76 3.42 -8.68
N GLU A 63 3.51 4.73 -8.54
CA GLU A 63 3.24 5.59 -9.68
C GLU A 63 4.55 5.95 -10.42
N ASP A 64 5.60 6.31 -9.67
CA ASP A 64 6.97 6.40 -10.15
C ASP A 64 7.75 5.18 -9.64
N GLU A 65 8.18 4.33 -10.58
CA GLU A 65 8.94 3.10 -10.30
C GLU A 65 10.26 3.31 -9.53
N ASN A 66 10.78 4.55 -9.48
CA ASN A 66 12.00 4.90 -8.77
C ASN A 66 11.75 5.64 -7.45
N ASP A 67 10.49 5.97 -7.13
CA ASP A 67 10.14 6.66 -5.89
C ASP A 67 9.07 5.91 -5.09
N LEU A 68 9.54 5.23 -4.03
CA LEU A 68 8.70 4.52 -3.08
C LEU A 68 7.66 5.43 -2.39
N SER A 69 7.88 6.75 -2.31
CA SER A 69 6.89 7.67 -1.72
C SER A 69 5.59 7.75 -2.53
N THR A 70 5.63 7.29 -3.80
CA THR A 70 4.47 7.22 -4.70
C THR A 70 3.70 5.89 -4.62
N ILE A 71 4.03 5.04 -3.64
CA ILE A 71 3.39 3.74 -3.47
C ILE A 71 1.88 3.88 -3.21
N GLN A 72 1.10 3.07 -3.94
CA GLN A 72 -0.36 3.10 -3.94
C GLN A 72 -0.97 1.69 -4.00
N THR A 73 -0.36 0.73 -3.30
CA THR A 73 -0.75 -0.70 -3.27
C THR A 73 -2.25 -0.93 -3.15
N THR A 74 -2.94 -0.17 -2.31
CA THR A 74 -4.39 -0.36 -2.06
C THR A 74 -5.28 0.06 -3.23
N ASN A 75 -4.74 0.76 -4.23
CA ASN A 75 -5.44 1.13 -5.47
C ASN A 75 -5.40 0.03 -6.53
N PHE A 76 -4.63 -1.04 -6.32
CA PHE A 76 -4.54 -2.16 -7.25
C PHE A 76 -5.42 -3.33 -6.82
N ILE A 77 -6.00 -4.01 -7.82
CA ILE A 77 -6.58 -5.34 -7.67
C ILE A 77 -5.54 -6.32 -8.21
N PRO A 78 -4.85 -7.04 -7.33
CA PRO A 78 -3.80 -7.97 -7.75
C PRO A 78 -4.41 -9.22 -8.41
N ILE A 79 -3.65 -9.84 -9.32
CA ILE A 79 -4.09 -11.03 -10.09
C ILE A 79 -3.68 -12.37 -9.45
N ASP A 80 -2.84 -12.32 -8.42
CA ASP A 80 -2.28 -13.49 -7.71
C ASP A 80 -3.23 -14.03 -6.62
#